data_AF-A0A925THU1-F1
#
_entry.id   AF-A0A925THU1-F1
#
_cell.length_a   1.000
_cell.length_b   1.000
_cell.length_c   1.000
_cell.angle_alpha   90.00
_cell.angle_beta   90.00
_cell.angle_gamma   90.00
#
_symmetry.space_group_name_H-M   'P 1'
#
loop_
_entity.id
_entity.type
_entity.pdbx_description
1 polymer ?
#
loop_
_entity_poly.entity_id
_entity_poly.type
_entity_poly.pdbx_seq_one_letter_code
_entity_poly.pdbx_strand_id
1 'polypeptide(L)'
;MSPHKYREADFNDLAALNVNAVRWQMYQQPSDKRPFAEWIAEELDDLALALDGAAACGIKLAVDLHSVPGGRLPDRTHRMYLEKQYHDEFIAIWETIARRFKGHPGLWAYDLVNEPVQNFPSSAGLPDWLGIQVAAGKAIRAIDPTTPIMIEVDQWDTPDSFTWLEPVDLTNVIYQVHMYWPGEFSHQGVRTNQGIADGKEFDKSKFPYPGTVHGQPLNKETLRRYLAPVRAFQLAHNARIFLGEFSAVRWAPGAATYLDDLISIYEEYGWDWTYHAFRESPVWSVEHENLPYDLKNHPVATSPTDRMLVLQKWLAKNPRRSGSIPTYQGPVATPAPSATVVPKPIAPLSALSSAILPPIRKIHFVGDSITFHAPYDKLNWTGRWGMAATSEANDYPHRLAALIAAHQGAAPELVINATGGGTLPAKLAKAEALTSVKADVIVIQMGENDNKVDIAGFKKLYEELVVLLRTAHPQARIVCTSVWRPKPGRDDAIREICRQHRVLFADISKVSANVANRATTETHPGVAWHPNDAGMEGYAQAIFTALKSGDAAIPE
;
A
#
# COMPACT_ATOMS: atom_id res chain seq x y z
N MET A 1 -4.70 3.74 18.15
CA MET A 1 -3.71 4.24 17.16
C MET A 1 -3.73 5.77 17.10
N SER A 2 -2.57 6.39 16.92
CA SER A 2 -2.36 7.85 16.90
C SER A 2 -2.59 8.51 15.53
N PRO A 3 -2.81 9.84 15.50
CA PRO A 3 -2.58 10.64 14.29
C PRO A 3 -1.11 10.55 13.83
N HIS A 4 -0.83 11.03 12.61
CA HIS A 4 0.52 10.99 12.01
C HIS A 4 1.48 12.07 12.51
N LYS A 5 0.99 13.08 13.23
CA LYS A 5 1.80 14.18 13.76
C LYS A 5 1.35 14.59 15.15
N TYR A 6 2.30 14.99 15.98
CA TYR A 6 2.01 15.49 17.31
C TYR A 6 1.19 16.78 17.25
N ARG A 7 0.09 16.80 18.02
CA ARG A 7 -0.66 18.01 18.36
C ARG A 7 -1.09 17.91 19.80
N GLU A 8 -0.77 18.90 20.62
CA GLU A 8 -1.12 18.93 22.05
C GLU A 8 -2.64 18.75 22.28
N ALA A 9 -3.46 19.38 21.44
CA ALA A 9 -4.91 19.28 21.50
C ALA A 9 -5.43 17.83 21.36
N ASP A 10 -4.75 16.99 20.56
CA ASP A 10 -5.14 15.59 20.38
C ASP A 10 -4.97 14.80 21.70
N PHE A 11 -3.93 15.07 22.46
CA PHE A 11 -3.68 14.42 23.76
C PHE A 11 -4.62 14.92 24.85
N ASN A 12 -4.99 16.19 24.83
CA ASN A 12 -6.02 16.74 25.71
C ASN A 12 -7.38 16.07 25.47
N ASP A 13 -7.74 15.87 24.19
CA ASP A 13 -8.98 15.19 23.80
C ASP A 13 -8.97 13.72 24.22
N LEU A 14 -7.86 13.01 24.01
CA LEU A 14 -7.69 11.62 24.46
C LEU A 14 -7.76 11.50 25.99
N ALA A 15 -7.16 12.45 26.72
CA ALA A 15 -7.24 12.50 28.17
C ALA A 15 -8.67 12.70 28.66
N ALA A 16 -9.43 13.56 27.98
CA ALA A 16 -10.83 13.79 28.27
C ALA A 16 -11.72 12.55 28.02
N LEU A 17 -11.33 11.70 27.07
CA LEU A 17 -11.95 10.39 26.82
C LEU A 17 -11.49 9.29 27.81
N ASN A 18 -10.65 9.63 28.80
CA ASN A 18 -10.06 8.69 29.75
C ASN A 18 -9.16 7.62 29.09
N VAL A 19 -8.54 7.94 27.95
CA VAL A 19 -7.53 7.09 27.29
C VAL A 19 -6.25 7.12 28.13
N ASN A 20 -5.70 5.95 28.47
CA ASN A 20 -4.45 5.81 29.23
C ASN A 20 -3.24 5.33 28.40
N ALA A 21 -3.47 4.79 27.20
CA ALA A 21 -2.43 4.34 26.30
C ALA A 21 -2.74 4.70 24.83
N VAL A 22 -1.71 5.00 24.07
CA VAL A 22 -1.76 5.26 22.63
C VAL A 22 -0.68 4.43 21.95
N ARG A 23 -1.05 3.65 20.93
CA ARG A 23 -0.10 3.09 19.96
C ARG A 23 0.28 4.19 18.98
N TRP A 24 1.51 4.70 19.11
CA TRP A 24 2.08 5.80 18.33
C TRP A 24 2.80 5.24 17.10
N GLN A 25 2.14 5.35 15.96
CA GLN A 25 2.65 4.80 14.70
C GLN A 25 3.56 5.78 13.97
N MET A 26 4.77 5.35 13.65
CA MET A 26 5.67 6.04 12.74
C MET A 26 5.45 5.47 11.33
N TYR A 27 4.50 6.07 10.61
CA TYR A 27 4.13 5.67 9.26
C TYR A 27 4.63 6.69 8.22
N GLN A 28 5.54 6.25 7.35
CA GLN A 28 5.94 7.04 6.20
C GLN A 28 4.81 6.97 5.18
N GLN A 29 3.99 8.02 5.14
CA GLN A 29 2.90 8.06 4.17
C GLN A 29 3.45 7.88 2.76
N PRO A 30 2.76 7.18 1.84
CA PRO A 30 3.23 7.00 0.48
C PRO A 30 3.54 8.32 -0.23
N SER A 31 2.82 9.40 0.10
CA SER A 31 3.06 10.75 -0.40
C SER A 31 4.36 11.39 0.10
N ASP A 32 4.91 10.92 1.22
CA ASP A 32 6.19 11.37 1.74
C ASP A 32 7.33 10.74 0.93
N LYS A 33 8.07 11.58 0.19
CA LYS A 33 9.13 11.16 -0.72
C LYS A 33 10.53 11.34 -0.16
N ARG A 34 10.66 11.73 1.11
CA ARG A 34 11.96 11.89 1.75
C ARG A 34 12.68 10.55 1.81
N PRO A 35 14.02 10.52 1.70
CA PRO A 35 14.81 9.34 2.03
C PRO A 35 14.39 8.81 3.40
N PHE A 36 14.30 7.48 3.54
CA PHE A 36 13.83 6.85 4.77
C PHE A 36 14.60 7.32 6.01
N ALA A 37 15.92 7.49 5.90
CA ALA A 37 16.79 8.02 6.96
C ALA A 37 16.46 9.46 7.37
N GLU A 38 16.07 10.33 6.43
CA GLU A 38 15.65 11.71 6.72
C GLU A 38 14.26 11.72 7.37
N TRP A 39 13.33 10.92 6.82
CA TRP A 39 11.98 10.77 7.37
C TRP A 39 12.01 10.25 8.81
N ILE A 40 12.71 9.15 9.07
CA ILE A 40 12.72 8.55 10.41
C ILE A 40 13.37 9.50 11.43
N ALA A 41 14.41 10.24 11.06
CA ALA A 41 15.03 11.22 11.95
C ALA A 41 14.02 12.28 12.42
N GLU A 42 13.21 12.83 11.49
CA GLU A 42 12.15 13.78 11.83
C GLU A 42 10.99 13.15 12.60
N GLU A 43 10.62 11.90 12.30
CA GLU A 43 9.60 11.20 13.11
C GLU A 43 10.08 10.94 14.54
N LEU A 44 11.37 10.70 14.77
CA LEU A 44 11.92 10.59 16.12
C LEU A 44 11.87 11.94 16.87
N ASP A 45 11.97 13.07 16.17
CA ASP A 45 11.79 14.38 16.78
C ASP A 45 10.31 14.62 17.16
N ASP A 46 9.37 14.24 16.29
CA ASP A 46 7.92 14.32 16.57
C ASP A 46 7.50 13.35 17.70
N LEU A 47 8.07 12.14 17.73
CA LEU A 47 7.87 11.17 18.81
C LEU A 47 8.33 11.72 20.17
N ALA A 48 9.42 12.49 20.22
CA ALA A 48 9.85 13.13 21.47
C ALA A 48 8.78 14.08 22.02
N LEU A 49 8.19 14.91 21.13
CA LEU A 49 7.10 15.81 21.50
C LEU A 49 5.84 15.03 21.93
N ALA A 50 5.52 13.95 21.22
CA ALA A 50 4.39 13.08 21.56
C ALA A 50 4.57 12.40 22.93
N LEU A 51 5.77 11.92 23.25
CA LEU A 51 6.10 11.33 24.52
C LEU A 51 5.95 12.32 25.68
N ASP A 52 6.39 13.58 25.49
CA ASP A 52 6.22 14.66 26.47
C ASP A 52 4.74 15.01 26.68
N GLY A 53 4.00 15.25 25.59
CA GLY A 53 2.57 15.60 25.64
C GLY A 53 1.72 14.47 26.24
N ALA A 54 2.04 13.22 25.89
CA ALA A 54 1.41 12.04 26.49
C ALA A 54 1.67 11.99 28.00
N ALA A 55 2.92 12.14 28.43
CA ALA A 55 3.29 12.10 29.83
C ALA A 55 2.60 13.20 30.64
N ALA A 56 2.54 14.43 30.11
CA ALA A 56 1.82 15.55 30.73
C ALA A 56 0.33 15.26 30.95
N CYS A 57 -0.26 14.46 30.06
CA CYS A 57 -1.63 14.00 30.16
C CYS A 57 -1.80 12.73 31.01
N GLY A 58 -0.73 12.06 31.45
CA GLY A 58 -0.80 10.74 32.09
C GLY A 58 -1.14 9.61 31.11
N ILE A 59 -0.88 9.82 29.81
CA ILE A 59 -1.01 8.85 28.72
C ILE A 59 0.36 8.21 28.50
N LYS A 60 0.34 6.92 28.16
CA LYS A 60 1.51 6.12 27.81
C LYS A 60 1.56 5.81 26.31
N LEU A 61 2.74 5.78 25.73
CA LEU A 61 2.95 5.44 24.32
C LEU A 61 3.59 4.06 24.14
N ALA A 62 2.94 3.20 23.36
CA ALA A 62 3.62 2.11 22.66
C ALA A 62 4.14 2.68 21.34
N VAL A 63 5.45 2.62 21.12
CA VAL A 63 6.11 3.19 19.93
C VAL A 63 6.15 2.13 18.84
N ASP A 64 5.39 2.33 17.77
CA ASP A 64 5.27 1.42 16.62
C ASP A 64 6.11 1.91 15.43
N LEU A 65 7.04 1.08 14.97
CA LEU A 65 7.75 1.30 13.71
C LEU A 65 6.93 0.73 12.54
N HIS A 66 5.93 1.50 12.13
CA HIS A 66 4.97 1.09 11.11
C HIS A 66 5.58 0.96 9.72
N SER A 67 6.47 1.88 9.36
CA SER A 67 7.29 1.81 8.14
C SER A 67 8.71 1.39 8.49
N VAL A 68 9.11 0.23 7.97
CA VAL A 68 10.44 -0.36 8.17
C VAL A 68 11.38 -0.05 6.99
N PRO A 69 12.71 -0.04 7.21
CA PRO A 69 13.68 0.22 6.15
C PRO A 69 13.51 -0.76 4.98
N GLY A 70 13.65 -0.21 3.77
CA GLY A 70 13.44 -0.95 2.52
C GLY A 70 11.97 -1.19 2.15
N GLY A 71 11.05 -1.20 3.13
CA GLY A 71 9.63 -1.48 2.91
C GLY A 71 9.36 -2.92 2.49
N ARG A 72 8.33 -3.11 1.67
CA ARG A 72 7.85 -4.43 1.23
C ARG A 72 8.09 -4.65 -0.26
N LEU A 73 8.31 -5.90 -0.64
CA LEU A 73 8.26 -6.38 -2.02
C LEU A 73 6.80 -6.39 -2.54
N PRO A 74 6.58 -6.57 -3.87
CA PRO A 74 5.24 -6.62 -4.45
C PRO A 74 4.33 -7.71 -3.86
N ASP A 75 4.91 -8.83 -3.44
CA ASP A 75 4.23 -9.95 -2.76
C ASP A 75 3.99 -9.66 -1.26
N ARG A 76 4.33 -8.46 -0.80
CA ARG A 76 4.21 -7.96 0.58
C ARG A 76 5.29 -8.43 1.55
N THR A 77 6.24 -9.26 1.12
CA THR A 77 7.37 -9.68 1.96
C THR A 77 8.20 -8.46 2.38
N HIS A 78 8.51 -8.30 3.67
CA HIS A 78 9.42 -7.25 4.10
C HIS A 78 10.84 -7.49 3.58
N ARG A 79 11.45 -6.46 2.98
CA ARG A 79 12.79 -6.57 2.37
C ARG A 79 13.88 -6.83 3.41
N MET A 80 13.67 -6.47 4.67
CA MET A 80 14.61 -6.76 5.76
C MET A 80 14.83 -8.25 6.03
N TYR A 81 13.98 -9.16 5.53
CA TYR A 81 14.22 -10.61 5.62
C TYR A 81 15.14 -11.14 4.50
N LEU A 82 15.29 -10.35 3.43
CA LEU A 82 15.94 -10.78 2.18
C LEU A 82 17.23 -10.00 1.90
N GLU A 83 17.33 -8.76 2.39
CA GLU A 83 18.41 -7.85 2.09
C GLU A 83 19.08 -7.37 3.38
N LYS A 84 20.35 -7.77 3.57
CA LYS A 84 21.12 -7.52 4.79
C LYS A 84 21.20 -6.04 5.19
N GLN A 85 21.27 -5.14 4.21
CA GLN A 85 21.33 -3.71 4.48
C GLN A 85 20.11 -3.21 5.28
N TYR A 86 18.90 -3.68 4.96
CA TYR A 86 17.69 -3.28 5.66
C TYR A 86 17.49 -4.02 6.97
N HIS A 87 17.98 -5.27 7.06
CA HIS A 87 18.08 -5.98 8.34
C HIS A 87 18.93 -5.19 9.34
N ASP A 88 20.14 -4.80 8.94
CA ASP A 88 21.07 -4.08 9.79
C ASP A 88 20.52 -2.67 10.14
N GLU A 89 19.92 -1.98 9.17
CA GLU A 89 19.28 -0.67 9.38
C GLU A 89 18.11 -0.75 10.37
N PHE A 90 17.28 -1.81 10.29
CA PHE A 90 16.16 -2.03 11.22
C PHE A 90 16.64 -2.16 12.67
N ILE A 91 17.69 -2.97 12.90
CA ILE A 91 18.28 -3.12 14.24
C ILE A 91 18.88 -1.79 14.71
N ALA A 92 19.61 -1.08 13.85
CA ALA A 92 20.24 0.20 14.20
C ALA A 92 19.22 1.30 14.57
N ILE A 93 18.07 1.32 13.92
CA ILE A 93 16.96 2.23 14.26
C ILE A 93 16.41 1.91 15.65
N TRP A 94 16.19 0.63 15.95
CA TRP A 94 15.71 0.22 17.27
C TRP A 94 16.70 0.53 18.39
N GLU A 95 18.01 0.35 18.15
CA GLU A 95 19.02 0.81 19.09
C GLU A 95 18.99 2.33 19.29
N THR A 96 18.73 3.10 18.23
CA THR A 96 18.61 4.57 18.28
C THR A 96 17.40 5.00 19.10
N ILE A 97 16.23 4.40 18.85
CA ILE A 97 15.00 4.62 19.62
C ILE A 97 15.22 4.28 21.09
N ALA A 98 15.80 3.11 21.39
CA ALA A 98 16.08 2.68 22.76
C ALA A 98 17.05 3.63 23.47
N ARG A 99 18.15 4.04 22.82
CA ARG A 99 19.11 4.99 23.41
C ARG A 99 18.47 6.35 23.69
N ARG A 100 17.62 6.83 22.78
CA ARG A 100 17.01 8.16 22.86
C ARG A 100 15.89 8.24 23.90
N PHE A 101 15.07 7.19 24.05
CA PHE A 101 13.81 7.27 24.81
C PHE A 101 13.72 6.36 26.03
N LYS A 102 14.71 5.50 26.31
CA LYS A 102 14.68 4.68 27.53
C LYS A 102 14.47 5.53 28.78
N GLY A 103 13.62 5.05 29.69
CA GLY A 103 13.28 5.76 30.93
C GLY A 103 12.38 6.99 30.77
N HIS A 104 11.94 7.33 29.55
CA HIS A 104 11.01 8.44 29.36
C HIS A 104 9.66 8.14 30.07
N PRO A 105 9.08 9.07 30.85
CA PRO A 105 7.85 8.83 31.59
C PRO A 105 6.63 8.59 30.69
N GLY A 106 6.64 9.06 29.45
CA GLY A 106 5.62 8.77 28.44
C GLY A 106 5.77 7.40 27.77
N LEU A 107 6.93 6.75 27.84
CA LEU A 107 7.18 5.49 27.14
C LEU A 107 6.57 4.31 27.91
N TRP A 108 5.93 3.39 27.19
CA TRP A 108 5.39 2.15 27.74
C TRP A 108 5.93 0.90 27.07
N ALA A 109 6.07 0.86 25.75
CA ALA A 109 6.58 -0.30 25.05
C ALA A 109 7.23 0.07 23.71
N TYR A 110 8.11 -0.81 23.23
CA TYR A 110 8.63 -0.80 21.86
C TYR A 110 7.89 -1.83 21.03
N ASP A 111 7.15 -1.39 20.03
CA ASP A 111 6.39 -2.22 19.10
C ASP A 111 7.13 -2.35 17.77
N LEU A 112 7.73 -3.53 17.56
CA LEU A 112 8.94 -3.64 16.74
C LEU A 112 8.70 -3.45 15.24
N VAL A 113 7.57 -3.93 14.73
CA VAL A 113 7.25 -3.88 13.31
C VAL A 113 5.77 -4.14 13.12
N ASN A 114 5.09 -3.23 12.42
CA ASN A 114 3.70 -3.42 12.05
C ASN A 114 3.51 -4.49 10.96
N GLU A 115 2.61 -5.43 11.22
CA GLU A 115 2.07 -6.45 10.33
C GLU A 115 3.15 -7.22 9.55
N PRO A 116 4.03 -7.98 10.22
CA PRO A 116 5.01 -8.83 9.55
C PRO A 116 4.36 -9.69 8.45
N VAL A 117 4.97 -9.70 7.27
CA VAL A 117 4.60 -10.59 6.17
C VAL A 117 5.85 -11.18 5.56
N GLN A 118 5.94 -12.51 5.54
CA GLN A 118 7.01 -13.27 4.90
C GLN A 118 6.45 -14.34 3.95
N ASN A 119 6.38 -14.00 2.65
CA ASN A 119 5.94 -14.92 1.60
C ASN A 119 7.11 -15.57 0.83
N PHE A 120 8.36 -15.22 1.17
CA PHE A 120 9.57 -15.89 0.69
C PHE A 120 10.49 -16.31 1.85
N PRO A 121 11.22 -17.42 1.72
CA PRO A 121 12.28 -17.79 2.67
C PRO A 121 13.32 -16.68 2.77
N SER A 122 13.84 -16.45 3.98
CA SER A 122 14.92 -15.49 4.21
C SER A 122 16.17 -15.84 3.39
N SER A 123 16.92 -14.83 2.99
CA SER A 123 18.22 -15.04 2.35
C SER A 123 19.19 -15.75 3.31
N ALA A 124 20.15 -16.50 2.77
CA ALA A 124 21.13 -17.23 3.58
C ALA A 124 21.83 -16.30 4.59
N GLY A 125 21.76 -16.66 5.87
CA GLY A 125 22.36 -15.89 6.96
C GLY A 125 21.49 -14.76 7.52
N LEU A 126 20.29 -14.54 7.00
CA LEU A 126 19.29 -13.65 7.59
C LEU A 126 18.21 -14.43 8.34
N PRO A 127 17.75 -13.93 9.49
CA PRO A 127 16.63 -14.54 10.21
C PRO A 127 15.30 -14.35 9.46
N ASP A 128 14.29 -15.11 9.87
CA ASP A 128 12.90 -14.91 9.48
C ASP A 128 12.25 -13.73 10.23
N TRP A 129 10.97 -13.51 9.97
CA TRP A 129 10.17 -12.45 10.57
C TRP A 129 10.20 -12.45 12.11
N LEU A 130 10.32 -13.61 12.75
CA LEU A 130 10.40 -13.72 14.21
C LEU A 130 11.84 -13.48 14.68
N GLY A 131 12.81 -14.10 14.01
CA GLY A 131 14.21 -14.00 14.37
C GLY A 131 14.77 -12.59 14.25
N ILE A 132 14.33 -11.77 13.28
CA ILE A 132 14.76 -10.36 13.20
C ILE A 132 14.17 -9.52 14.33
N GLN A 133 12.92 -9.78 14.74
CA GLN A 133 12.33 -9.14 15.92
C GLN A 133 13.07 -9.53 17.19
N VAL A 134 13.46 -10.81 17.34
CA VAL A 134 14.32 -11.27 18.44
C VAL A 134 15.68 -10.59 18.41
N ALA A 135 16.30 -10.44 17.24
CA ALA A 135 17.58 -9.75 17.10
C ALA A 135 17.49 -8.27 17.51
N ALA A 136 16.48 -7.55 17.03
CA ALA A 136 16.21 -6.17 17.43
C ALA A 136 15.91 -6.08 18.94
N GLY A 137 15.10 -7.00 19.48
CA GLY A 137 14.80 -7.03 20.91
C GLY A 137 16.03 -7.29 21.79
N LYS A 138 16.96 -8.14 21.35
CA LYS A 138 18.25 -8.35 22.05
C LYS A 138 19.13 -7.09 22.00
N ALA A 139 19.16 -6.40 20.87
CA ALA A 139 19.86 -5.12 20.74
C ALA A 139 19.27 -4.04 21.66
N ILE A 140 17.93 -3.94 21.72
CA ILE A 140 17.22 -3.07 22.67
C ILE A 140 17.58 -3.45 24.11
N ARG A 141 17.53 -4.74 24.47
CA ARG A 141 17.82 -5.21 25.84
C ARG A 141 19.23 -4.89 26.32
N ALA A 142 20.20 -4.78 25.42
CA ALA A 142 21.55 -4.31 25.75
C ALA A 142 21.59 -2.82 26.17
N ILE A 143 20.57 -2.04 25.81
CA ILE A 143 20.45 -0.59 26.04
C ILE A 143 19.42 -0.26 27.13
N ASP A 144 18.26 -0.92 27.07
CA ASP A 144 17.11 -0.82 27.96
C ASP A 144 16.67 -2.24 28.40
N PRO A 145 17.08 -2.70 29.60
CA PRO A 145 16.77 -4.03 30.08
C PRO A 145 15.32 -4.20 30.56
N THR A 146 14.52 -3.13 30.61
CA THR A 146 13.26 -3.12 31.37
C THR A 146 12.02 -2.77 30.56
N THR A 147 12.07 -1.85 29.61
CA THR A 147 10.87 -1.42 28.87
C THR A 147 10.27 -2.59 28.08
N PRO A 148 8.96 -2.87 28.19
CA PRO A 148 8.31 -3.92 27.41
C PRO A 148 8.62 -3.87 25.91
N ILE A 149 8.75 -5.03 25.29
CA ILE A 149 8.90 -5.19 23.83
C ILE A 149 7.68 -5.94 23.33
N MET A 150 7.01 -5.41 22.30
CA MET A 150 5.90 -6.06 21.62
C MET A 150 6.42 -6.82 20.40
N ILE A 151 5.93 -8.04 20.23
CA ILE A 151 6.23 -8.93 19.10
C ILE A 151 4.94 -9.16 18.33
N GLU A 152 4.94 -8.81 17.05
CA GLU A 152 3.83 -9.07 16.12
C GLU A 152 4.09 -10.38 15.35
N VAL A 153 3.03 -11.07 14.95
CA VAL A 153 3.09 -12.35 14.24
C VAL A 153 2.97 -12.16 12.71
N ASP A 154 3.51 -13.11 11.95
CA ASP A 154 3.39 -13.15 10.48
C ASP A 154 1.94 -13.14 9.97
N GLN A 155 1.78 -12.85 8.69
CA GLN A 155 0.49 -12.76 7.98
C GLN A 155 -0.42 -11.65 8.51
N TRP A 156 0.14 -10.43 8.62
CA TRP A 156 -0.61 -9.24 9.04
C TRP A 156 -1.10 -9.29 10.47
N ASP A 157 -0.29 -9.87 11.36
CA ASP A 157 -0.58 -9.97 12.79
C ASP A 157 -1.94 -10.63 13.09
N THR A 158 -2.33 -11.59 12.25
CA THR A 158 -3.64 -12.25 12.31
C THR A 158 -3.71 -13.25 13.48
N PRO A 159 -4.88 -13.41 14.13
CA PRO A 159 -5.07 -14.40 15.18
C PRO A 159 -4.69 -15.82 14.77
N ASP A 160 -4.94 -16.22 13.52
CA ASP A 160 -4.66 -17.58 13.04
C ASP A 160 -3.16 -17.94 13.13
N SER A 161 -2.27 -16.96 12.98
CA SER A 161 -0.83 -17.19 13.00
C SER A 161 -0.28 -17.54 14.39
N PHE A 162 -1.06 -17.32 15.45
CA PHE A 162 -0.70 -17.79 16.79
C PHE A 162 -0.71 -19.31 16.92
N THR A 163 -1.31 -20.05 15.98
CA THR A 163 -1.30 -21.52 16.00
C THR A 163 0.08 -22.14 15.78
N TRP A 164 1.03 -21.38 15.23
CA TRP A 164 2.43 -21.81 15.02
C TRP A 164 3.46 -20.86 15.61
N LEU A 165 3.03 -19.87 16.40
CA LEU A 165 3.93 -18.97 17.12
C LEU A 165 4.54 -19.70 18.33
N GLU A 166 5.85 -19.56 18.49
CA GLU A 166 6.55 -20.00 19.69
C GLU A 166 6.95 -18.79 20.57
N PRO A 167 7.04 -18.96 21.90
CA PRO A 167 7.53 -17.90 22.76
C PRO A 167 8.99 -17.55 22.43
N VAL A 168 9.35 -16.27 22.56
CA VAL A 168 10.68 -15.78 22.20
C VAL A 168 11.58 -15.74 23.42
N ASP A 169 12.89 -15.90 23.19
CA ASP A 169 13.94 -15.74 24.20
C ASP A 169 14.24 -14.25 24.47
N LEU A 170 13.25 -13.55 25.03
CA LEU A 170 13.32 -12.16 25.47
C LEU A 170 12.55 -11.99 26.78
N THR A 171 13.03 -11.11 27.66
CA THR A 171 12.34 -10.76 28.91
C THR A 171 11.35 -9.62 28.70
N ASN A 172 10.28 -9.60 29.52
CA ASN A 172 9.21 -8.58 29.49
C ASN A 172 8.63 -8.35 28.09
N VAL A 173 8.14 -9.44 27.50
CA VAL A 173 7.54 -9.45 26.16
C VAL A 173 6.03 -9.36 26.27
N ILE A 174 5.45 -8.64 25.32
CA ILE A 174 4.02 -8.60 25.04
C ILE A 174 3.85 -9.12 23.61
N TYR A 175 2.86 -9.96 23.37
CA TYR A 175 2.53 -10.43 22.01
C TYR A 175 1.36 -9.63 21.48
N GLN A 176 1.51 -9.15 20.25
CA GLN A 176 0.59 -8.26 19.59
C GLN A 176 -0.35 -9.06 18.68
N VAL A 177 -1.58 -8.59 18.50
CA VAL A 177 -2.53 -9.17 17.53
C VAL A 177 -3.47 -8.09 16.97
N HIS A 178 -3.73 -8.14 15.67
CA HIS A 178 -4.72 -7.32 14.98
C HIS A 178 -6.06 -8.06 14.81
N MET A 179 -7.18 -7.34 14.87
CA MET A 179 -8.52 -7.90 14.72
C MET A 179 -9.42 -7.07 13.80
N TYR A 180 -9.40 -7.45 12.52
CA TYR A 180 -10.30 -6.91 11.49
C TYR A 180 -11.22 -7.98 10.88
N TRP A 181 -11.25 -9.20 11.42
CA TRP A 181 -12.07 -10.25 10.84
C TRP A 181 -13.56 -10.11 11.22
N PRO A 182 -14.48 -10.30 10.25
CA PRO A 182 -14.23 -10.54 8.84
C PRO A 182 -13.89 -9.23 8.11
N GLY A 183 -12.91 -9.28 7.22
CA GLY A 183 -12.49 -8.12 6.42
C GLY A 183 -13.63 -7.56 5.57
N GLU A 184 -14.53 -8.43 5.11
CA GLU A 184 -15.77 -8.06 4.41
C GLU A 184 -16.70 -7.19 5.23
N PHE A 185 -16.65 -7.27 6.56
CA PHE A 185 -17.43 -6.43 7.47
C PHE A 185 -16.65 -5.17 7.85
N SER A 186 -15.43 -5.34 8.36
CA SER A 186 -14.64 -4.24 8.92
C SER A 186 -14.12 -3.26 7.86
N HIS A 187 -13.99 -3.70 6.61
CA HIS A 187 -13.52 -2.92 5.46
C HIS A 187 -14.56 -2.81 4.34
N GLN A 188 -15.85 -3.07 4.61
CA GLN A 188 -16.90 -2.99 3.60
C GLN A 188 -16.85 -1.65 2.85
N GLY A 189 -16.64 -1.68 1.53
CA GLY A 189 -16.55 -0.48 0.70
C GLY A 189 -15.20 0.21 0.58
N VAL A 190 -14.17 -0.23 1.28
CA VAL A 190 -12.85 0.39 1.23
C VAL A 190 -11.94 -0.35 0.25
N ARG A 191 -11.76 -1.66 0.49
CA ARG A 191 -10.86 -2.54 -0.27
C ARG A 191 -11.29 -4.00 -0.21
N THR A 192 -12.48 -4.30 -0.72
CA THR A 192 -12.93 -5.69 -0.85
C THR A 192 -13.48 -5.94 -2.25
N ASN A 193 -13.71 -7.22 -2.58
CA ASN A 193 -14.29 -7.71 -3.84
C ASN A 193 -15.74 -7.23 -4.08
N GLN A 194 -16.23 -6.28 -3.27
CA GLN A 194 -17.62 -5.87 -3.14
C GLN A 194 -17.89 -4.46 -3.68
N GLY A 195 -16.84 -3.74 -4.12
CA GLY A 195 -16.93 -2.39 -4.67
C GLY A 195 -16.28 -1.32 -3.78
N ILE A 196 -16.34 -0.06 -4.24
CA ILE A 196 -15.81 1.12 -3.55
C ILE A 196 -17.00 1.96 -3.05
N ALA A 197 -16.91 2.49 -1.82
CA ALA A 197 -17.79 3.52 -1.29
C ALA A 197 -17.53 4.88 -1.96
N ASP A 198 -17.91 4.99 -3.23
CA ASP A 198 -17.78 6.23 -4.04
C ASP A 198 -19.15 6.64 -4.59
N GLY A 199 -20.09 6.93 -3.67
CA GLY A 199 -21.41 7.50 -4.02
C GLY A 199 -22.36 6.60 -4.80
N LYS A 200 -22.16 5.27 -4.77
CA LYS A 200 -23.01 4.28 -5.48
C LYS A 200 -23.78 3.41 -4.48
N GLU A 201 -24.89 2.81 -4.94
CA GLU A 201 -25.67 1.82 -4.20
C GLU A 201 -24.84 0.57 -3.88
N PHE A 202 -24.03 0.66 -2.83
CA PHE A 202 -23.50 -0.50 -2.14
C PHE A 202 -24.62 -1.11 -1.30
N ASP A 203 -24.78 -2.42 -1.44
CA ASP A 203 -25.75 -3.16 -0.66
C ASP A 203 -25.24 -3.37 0.77
N LYS A 204 -25.52 -2.38 1.61
CA LYS A 204 -25.26 -2.37 3.05
C LYS A 204 -25.88 -3.56 3.80
N SER A 205 -26.83 -4.28 3.21
CA SER A 205 -27.43 -5.46 3.84
C SER A 205 -26.58 -6.72 3.71
N LYS A 206 -25.50 -6.70 2.92
CA LYS A 206 -24.72 -7.92 2.65
C LYS A 206 -23.95 -8.44 3.85
N PHE A 207 -23.50 -7.57 4.75
CA PHE A 207 -22.69 -7.96 5.91
C PHE A 207 -23.03 -7.10 7.14
N PRO A 208 -24.19 -7.31 7.80
CA PRO A 208 -24.47 -6.71 9.10
C PRO A 208 -23.78 -7.48 10.24
N TYR A 209 -23.64 -6.83 11.38
CA TYR A 209 -23.26 -7.47 12.63
C TYR A 209 -24.33 -7.27 13.73
N PRO A 210 -24.79 -8.33 14.41
CA PRO A 210 -24.60 -9.74 14.05
C PRO A 210 -25.27 -10.07 12.72
N GLY A 211 -24.86 -11.14 12.06
CA GLY A 211 -25.33 -11.48 10.73
C GLY A 211 -24.73 -12.78 10.21
N THR A 212 -24.46 -12.82 8.91
CA THR A 212 -23.82 -13.95 8.24
C THR A 212 -22.79 -13.48 7.23
N VAL A 213 -21.67 -14.20 7.12
CA VAL A 213 -20.63 -13.99 6.10
C VAL A 213 -20.33 -15.34 5.45
N HIS A 214 -20.36 -15.42 4.12
CA HIS A 214 -20.17 -16.68 3.36
C HIS A 214 -21.05 -17.85 3.84
N GLY A 215 -22.29 -17.56 4.24
CA GLY A 215 -23.24 -18.56 4.76
C GLY A 215 -22.95 -19.04 6.19
N GLN A 216 -21.93 -18.49 6.86
CA GLN A 216 -21.61 -18.79 8.25
C GLN A 216 -22.13 -17.70 9.18
N PRO A 217 -22.59 -18.04 10.41
CA PRO A 217 -22.97 -17.05 11.41
C PRO A 217 -21.81 -16.09 11.73
N LEU A 218 -22.13 -14.81 11.89
CA LEU A 218 -21.26 -13.78 12.41
C LEU A 218 -21.90 -13.20 13.68
N ASN A 219 -21.30 -13.50 14.84
CA ASN A 219 -21.76 -13.06 16.16
C ASN A 219 -20.60 -13.12 17.17
N LYS A 220 -20.84 -12.75 18.43
CA LYS A 220 -19.82 -12.76 19.48
C LYS A 220 -19.06 -14.08 19.60
N GLU A 221 -19.77 -15.21 19.55
CA GLU A 221 -19.13 -16.53 19.70
C GLU A 221 -18.27 -16.89 18.49
N THR A 222 -18.60 -16.40 17.30
CA THR A 222 -17.73 -16.59 16.12
C THR A 222 -16.47 -15.72 16.23
N LEU A 223 -16.58 -14.50 16.75
CA LEU A 223 -15.41 -13.66 17.04
C LEU A 223 -14.52 -14.32 18.10
N ARG A 224 -15.11 -14.87 19.16
CA ARG A 224 -14.40 -15.62 20.19
C ARG A 224 -13.64 -16.81 19.62
N ARG A 225 -14.28 -17.59 18.73
CA ARG A 225 -13.64 -18.71 18.04
C ARG A 225 -12.48 -18.27 17.14
N TYR A 226 -12.61 -17.12 16.46
CA TYR A 226 -11.53 -16.59 15.63
C TYR A 226 -10.32 -16.14 16.46
N LEU A 227 -10.55 -15.60 17.66
CA LEU A 227 -9.49 -15.22 18.62
C LEU A 227 -8.93 -16.40 19.44
N ALA A 228 -9.49 -17.60 19.29
CA ALA A 228 -9.13 -18.76 20.10
C ALA A 228 -7.65 -19.16 20.00
N PRO A 229 -6.96 -19.08 18.85
CA PRO A 229 -5.53 -19.37 18.78
C PRO A 229 -4.68 -18.48 19.69
N VAL A 230 -4.98 -17.18 19.71
CA VAL A 230 -4.29 -16.20 20.57
C VAL A 230 -4.53 -16.52 22.05
N ARG A 231 -5.78 -16.84 22.41
CA ARG A 231 -6.13 -17.23 23.78
C ARG A 231 -5.45 -18.55 24.18
N ALA A 232 -5.34 -19.51 23.27
CA ALA A 232 -4.63 -20.76 23.51
C ALA A 232 -3.14 -20.51 23.78
N PHE A 233 -2.49 -19.69 22.96
CA PHE A 233 -1.10 -19.28 23.15
C PHE A 233 -0.90 -18.56 24.49
N GLN A 234 -1.78 -17.59 24.80
CA GLN A 234 -1.78 -16.87 26.07
C GLN A 234 -1.79 -17.83 27.27
N LEU A 235 -2.72 -18.79 27.28
CA LEU A 235 -2.88 -19.72 28.39
C LEU A 235 -1.73 -20.73 28.46
N ALA A 236 -1.24 -21.21 27.32
CA ALA A 236 -0.16 -22.19 27.26
C ALA A 236 1.18 -21.63 27.75
N HIS A 237 1.43 -20.34 27.49
CA HIS A 237 2.73 -19.70 27.77
C HIS A 237 2.68 -18.64 28.84
N ASN A 238 1.52 -18.41 29.46
CA ASN A 238 1.26 -17.28 30.37
C ASN A 238 1.71 -15.94 29.74
N ALA A 239 1.45 -15.80 28.44
CA ALA A 239 1.89 -14.65 27.66
C ALA A 239 1.03 -13.42 27.94
N ARG A 240 1.63 -12.21 27.89
CA ARG A 240 0.87 -10.96 27.86
C ARG A 240 0.42 -10.69 26.44
N ILE A 241 -0.86 -10.41 26.24
CA ILE A 241 -1.42 -10.10 24.92
C ILE A 241 -1.84 -8.63 24.89
N PHE A 242 -1.50 -7.97 23.79
CA PHE A 242 -1.95 -6.63 23.46
C PHE A 242 -2.61 -6.65 22.09
N LEU A 243 -3.79 -6.07 21.98
CA LEU A 243 -4.52 -5.99 20.73
C LEU A 243 -4.32 -4.60 20.12
N GLY A 244 -3.33 -4.47 19.24
CA GLY A 244 -2.83 -3.19 18.75
C GLY A 244 -3.79 -2.50 17.78
N GLU A 245 -4.54 -3.28 17.01
CA GLU A 245 -5.50 -2.73 16.06
C GLU A 245 -6.80 -3.54 15.98
N PHE A 246 -7.93 -2.83 16.03
CA PHE A 246 -9.23 -3.35 15.64
C PHE A 246 -10.16 -2.21 15.29
N SER A 247 -11.06 -2.45 14.33
CA SER A 247 -12.09 -1.50 13.97
C SER A 247 -13.19 -2.08 13.07
N ALA A 248 -14.16 -1.22 12.75
CA ALA A 248 -15.06 -1.35 11.62
C ALA A 248 -15.29 0.02 10.96
N VAL A 249 -15.41 0.03 9.63
CA VAL A 249 -15.77 1.23 8.85
C VAL A 249 -17.05 1.87 9.40
N ARG A 250 -17.11 3.21 9.35
CA ARG A 250 -18.19 3.99 10.01
C ARG A 250 -19.61 3.67 9.60
N TRP A 251 -19.79 3.22 8.37
CA TRP A 251 -21.09 2.91 7.78
C TRP A 251 -21.50 1.44 7.91
N ALA A 252 -20.67 0.60 8.52
CA ALA A 252 -20.98 -0.83 8.70
C ALA A 252 -22.19 -1.01 9.63
N PRO A 253 -23.30 -1.64 9.16
CA PRO A 253 -24.46 -1.83 10.01
C PRO A 253 -24.13 -2.74 11.20
N GLY A 254 -24.29 -2.23 12.41
CA GLY A 254 -23.95 -2.95 13.63
C GLY A 254 -22.49 -2.82 14.09
N ALA A 255 -21.73 -1.87 13.53
CA ALA A 255 -20.36 -1.58 13.95
C ALA A 255 -20.22 -1.35 15.46
N ALA A 256 -21.14 -0.60 16.09
CA ALA A 256 -21.10 -0.38 17.53
C ALA A 256 -21.23 -1.70 18.33
N THR A 257 -22.15 -2.58 17.94
CA THR A 257 -22.30 -3.91 18.57
C THR A 257 -21.06 -4.79 18.35
N TYR A 258 -20.48 -4.76 17.15
CA TYR A 258 -19.23 -5.48 16.86
C TYR A 258 -18.08 -5.01 17.76
N LEU A 259 -17.91 -3.70 17.91
CA LEU A 259 -16.89 -3.13 18.79
C LEU A 259 -17.16 -3.48 20.26
N ASP A 260 -18.42 -3.43 20.72
CA ASP A 260 -18.78 -3.77 22.09
C ASP A 260 -18.49 -5.25 22.41
N ASP A 261 -18.81 -6.14 21.46
CA ASP A 261 -18.55 -7.57 21.61
C ASP A 261 -17.06 -7.90 21.59
N LEU A 262 -16.28 -7.30 20.68
CA LEU A 262 -14.82 -7.44 20.67
C LEU A 262 -14.18 -6.97 21.98
N ILE A 263 -14.46 -5.74 22.41
CA ILE A 263 -13.87 -5.19 23.63
C ILE A 263 -14.28 -6.02 24.84
N SER A 264 -15.52 -6.51 24.90
CA SER A 264 -15.94 -7.39 25.99
C SER A 264 -15.17 -8.71 26.05
N ILE A 265 -14.77 -9.28 24.90
CA ILE A 265 -13.93 -10.48 24.83
C ILE A 265 -12.51 -10.14 25.32
N TYR A 266 -11.95 -9.01 24.89
CA TYR A 266 -10.62 -8.58 25.31
C TYR A 266 -10.55 -8.39 26.83
N GLU A 267 -11.58 -7.77 27.40
CA GLU A 267 -11.71 -7.54 28.84
C GLU A 267 -11.93 -8.85 29.61
N GLU A 268 -12.72 -9.79 29.06
CA GLU A 268 -12.86 -11.14 29.60
C GLU A 268 -11.50 -11.88 29.62
N TYR A 269 -10.67 -11.65 28.61
CA TYR A 269 -9.37 -12.31 28.46
C TYR A 269 -8.21 -11.60 29.17
N GLY A 270 -8.45 -10.39 29.68
CA GLY A 270 -7.44 -9.53 30.30
C GLY A 270 -6.41 -9.02 29.30
N TRP A 271 -6.83 -8.72 28.07
CA TRP A 271 -5.99 -8.14 27.03
C TRP A 271 -6.06 -6.62 27.06
N ASP A 272 -4.89 -5.98 27.01
CA ASP A 272 -4.78 -4.55 26.75
C ASP A 272 -5.13 -4.30 25.26
N TRP A 273 -5.69 -3.14 24.90
CA TRP A 273 -6.15 -2.89 23.52
C TRP A 273 -6.01 -1.42 23.09
N THR A 274 -5.85 -1.19 21.77
CA THR A 274 -6.01 0.14 21.17
C THR A 274 -6.94 0.13 19.96
N TYR A 275 -7.87 1.09 19.94
CA TYR A 275 -8.80 1.28 18.82
C TYR A 275 -8.10 1.91 17.61
N HIS A 276 -8.43 1.42 16.41
CA HIS A 276 -8.15 2.07 15.14
C HIS A 276 -9.45 2.74 14.63
N ALA A 277 -9.54 4.04 14.34
CA ALA A 277 -8.49 5.05 14.27
C ALA A 277 -8.88 6.33 15.04
N PHE A 278 -7.91 6.97 15.70
CA PHE A 278 -8.08 8.34 16.22
C PHE A 278 -7.31 9.33 15.33
N ARG A 279 -8.05 10.12 14.54
CA ARG A 279 -7.55 11.18 13.64
C ARG A 279 -6.44 10.77 12.64
N GLU A 280 -6.30 9.48 12.39
CA GLU A 280 -5.47 8.90 11.32
C GLU A 280 -6.30 8.76 10.03
N SER A 281 -7.43 8.05 10.11
CA SER A 281 -8.34 7.87 8.98
C SER A 281 -9.77 8.25 9.34
N PRO A 282 -10.47 9.02 8.49
CA PRO A 282 -11.87 9.35 8.70
C PRO A 282 -12.81 8.14 8.47
N VAL A 283 -12.32 7.09 7.81
CA VAL A 283 -13.09 5.88 7.48
C VAL A 283 -13.43 5.05 8.73
N TRP A 284 -12.46 4.91 9.63
CA TRP A 284 -12.58 4.19 10.91
C TRP A 284 -12.70 5.14 12.10
N SER A 285 -12.97 6.42 11.88
CA SER A 285 -13.07 7.39 12.96
C SER A 285 -14.44 7.30 13.64
N VAL A 286 -14.43 7.28 14.98
CA VAL A 286 -15.63 7.43 15.83
C VAL A 286 -16.12 8.88 15.94
N GLU A 287 -15.29 9.84 15.52
CA GLU A 287 -15.60 11.28 15.52
C GLU A 287 -16.43 11.70 14.30
N HIS A 288 -16.61 10.81 13.33
CA HIS A 288 -17.36 11.06 12.11
C HIS A 288 -18.70 10.32 12.11
N GLU A 289 -19.70 10.94 11.48
CA GLU A 289 -21.04 10.37 11.31
C GLU A 289 -20.97 9.03 10.59
N ASN A 290 -21.91 8.13 10.90
CA ASN A 290 -21.97 6.81 10.26
C ASN A 290 -22.31 6.89 8.75
N LEU A 291 -22.91 8.00 8.30
CA LEU A 291 -23.32 8.25 6.91
C LEU A 291 -22.82 9.62 6.43
N PRO A 292 -22.65 9.86 5.11
CA PRO A 292 -22.95 8.97 3.98
C PRO A 292 -21.89 7.87 3.76
N TYR A 293 -22.22 6.88 2.93
CA TYR A 293 -21.31 5.82 2.49
C TYR A 293 -20.35 6.35 1.40
N ASP A 294 -19.32 7.07 1.83
CA ASP A 294 -18.48 7.84 0.94
C ASP A 294 -17.04 7.94 1.47
N LEU A 295 -16.07 7.57 0.64
CA LEU A 295 -14.64 7.71 0.91
C LEU A 295 -14.12 9.15 0.80
N LYS A 296 -14.90 10.05 0.20
CA LYS A 296 -14.54 11.47 -0.02
C LYS A 296 -15.32 12.41 0.89
N ASN A 297 -16.49 12.00 1.38
CA ASN A 297 -17.33 12.82 2.26
C ASN A 297 -17.46 12.19 3.65
N HIS A 298 -16.71 12.74 4.60
CA HIS A 298 -16.71 12.32 6.00
C HIS A 298 -17.21 13.47 6.88
N PRO A 299 -18.53 13.61 7.07
CA PRO A 299 -19.07 14.61 7.95
C PRO A 299 -18.69 14.27 9.39
N VAL A 300 -18.19 15.29 10.09
CA VAL A 300 -17.86 15.23 11.50
C VAL A 300 -19.15 15.18 12.32
N ALA A 301 -19.21 14.31 13.32
CA ALA A 301 -20.40 14.16 14.15
C ALA A 301 -20.56 15.33 15.12
N THR A 302 -21.79 15.82 15.27
CA THR A 302 -22.11 16.93 16.21
C THR A 302 -22.45 16.45 17.63
N SER A 303 -22.61 15.15 17.80
CA SER A 303 -22.82 14.48 19.08
C SER A 303 -22.14 13.11 19.07
N PRO A 304 -21.86 12.49 20.23
CA PRO A 304 -21.24 11.17 20.27
C PRO A 304 -22.01 10.13 19.44
N THR A 305 -21.31 9.51 18.48
CA THR A 305 -21.86 8.39 17.70
C THR A 305 -22.09 7.16 18.60
N ASP A 306 -22.89 6.21 18.14
CA ASP A 306 -23.05 4.91 18.80
C ASP A 306 -21.70 4.21 19.05
N ARG A 307 -20.78 4.27 18.08
CA ARG A 307 -19.42 3.75 18.19
C ARG A 307 -18.60 4.51 19.23
N MET A 308 -18.70 5.84 19.28
CA MET A 308 -18.03 6.66 20.32
C MET A 308 -18.56 6.30 21.71
N LEU A 309 -19.86 6.11 21.88
CA LEU A 309 -20.48 5.74 23.16
C LEU A 309 -19.97 4.37 23.66
N VAL A 310 -19.74 3.42 22.74
CA VAL A 310 -19.11 2.13 23.09
C VAL A 310 -17.69 2.36 23.61
N LEU A 311 -16.85 3.13 22.92
CA LEU A 311 -15.49 3.42 23.42
C LEU A 311 -15.52 4.14 24.78
N GLN A 312 -16.39 5.13 24.96
CA GLN A 312 -16.54 5.84 26.23
C GLN A 312 -16.97 4.90 27.37
N LYS A 313 -17.89 3.96 27.11
CA LYS A 313 -18.30 2.93 28.08
C LYS A 313 -17.12 2.11 28.57
N TRP A 314 -16.24 1.65 27.68
CA TRP A 314 -15.10 0.80 28.07
C TRP A 314 -13.93 1.62 28.63
N LEU A 315 -13.62 2.78 28.04
CA LEU A 315 -12.58 3.69 28.55
C LEU A 315 -12.91 4.23 29.95
N ALA A 316 -14.18 4.34 30.33
CA ALA A 316 -14.58 4.71 31.69
C ALA A 316 -14.09 3.72 32.77
N LYS A 317 -13.68 2.50 32.39
CA LYS A 317 -13.07 1.52 33.31
C LYS A 317 -11.61 1.80 33.62
N ASN A 318 -10.93 2.63 32.82
CA ASN A 318 -9.55 3.00 33.11
C ASN A 318 -9.48 3.72 34.47
N PRO A 319 -8.47 3.44 35.30
CA PRO A 319 -8.28 4.14 36.56
C PRO A 319 -8.27 5.65 36.34
N ARG A 320 -9.11 6.38 37.08
CA ARG A 320 -9.21 7.84 36.93
C ARG A 320 -7.93 8.51 37.39
N ARG A 321 -7.46 9.48 36.60
CA ARG A 321 -6.32 10.34 36.94
C ARG A 321 -6.68 11.30 38.08
N SER A 322 -5.73 11.55 38.97
CA SER A 322 -5.84 12.60 39.98
C SER A 322 -5.56 13.96 39.33
N GLY A 323 -6.59 14.79 39.13
CA GLY A 323 -6.48 16.13 38.53
C GLY A 323 -7.78 16.57 37.84
N SER A 324 -7.89 17.84 37.44
CA SER A 324 -9.01 18.33 36.63
C SER A 324 -8.93 17.70 35.23
N ILE A 325 -9.89 16.84 34.90
CA ILE A 325 -9.99 16.21 33.57
C ILE A 325 -10.61 17.24 32.61
N PRO A 326 -9.95 17.59 31.48
CA PRO A 326 -10.56 18.42 30.45
C PRO A 326 -11.87 17.79 29.96
N THR A 327 -12.88 18.60 29.64
CA THR A 327 -14.10 18.07 29.01
C THR A 327 -13.84 17.88 27.53
N TYR A 328 -14.12 16.69 26.99
CA TYR A 328 -13.96 16.40 25.56
C TYR A 328 -14.90 17.32 24.77
N GLN A 329 -14.33 18.23 23.98
CA GLN A 329 -15.08 19.25 23.25
C GLN A 329 -15.61 18.75 21.89
N GLY A 330 -15.35 17.48 21.55
CA GLY A 330 -15.59 16.96 20.22
C GLY A 330 -14.49 17.34 19.22
N PRO A 331 -14.54 16.79 18.01
CA PRO A 331 -13.63 17.13 16.92
C PRO A 331 -13.71 18.61 16.54
N VAL A 332 -12.58 19.33 16.62
CA VAL A 332 -12.44 20.70 16.11
C VAL A 332 -12.17 20.65 14.61
N ALA A 333 -13.01 21.32 13.81
CA ALA A 333 -12.80 21.42 12.36
C ALA A 333 -11.49 22.18 12.07
N THR A 334 -10.43 21.46 11.69
CA THR A 334 -9.22 22.09 11.14
C THR A 334 -9.45 22.48 9.69
N PRO A 335 -9.16 23.73 9.27
CA PRO A 335 -9.26 24.12 7.87
C PRO A 335 -8.25 23.34 7.02
N ALA A 336 -8.65 22.99 5.80
CA ALA A 336 -7.76 22.36 4.82
C ALA A 336 -6.56 23.28 4.51
N PRO A 337 -5.32 22.75 4.39
CA PRO A 337 -4.16 23.56 4.08
C PRO A 337 -4.29 24.15 2.66
N SER A 338 -4.29 25.48 2.58
CA SER A 338 -4.18 26.23 1.33
C SER A 338 -2.71 26.23 0.88
N ALA A 339 -2.39 25.45 -0.15
CA ALA A 339 -1.07 25.46 -0.77
C ALA A 339 -1.08 26.38 -2.01
N THR A 340 -0.90 27.68 -1.83
CA THR A 340 -0.44 28.56 -2.90
C THR A 340 1.08 28.42 -3.04
N VAL A 341 1.52 27.56 -3.96
CA VAL A 341 2.93 27.46 -4.37
C VAL A 341 3.17 28.46 -5.50
N VAL A 342 3.99 29.47 -5.25
CA VAL A 342 4.51 30.39 -6.29
C VAL A 342 5.62 29.66 -7.05
N PRO A 343 5.60 29.60 -8.40
CA PRO A 343 6.61 28.88 -9.17
C PRO A 343 7.93 29.66 -9.23
N LYS A 344 9.05 28.97 -9.02
CA LYS A 344 10.42 29.49 -9.23
C LYS A 344 10.91 29.12 -10.65
N PRO A 345 11.77 29.92 -11.30
CA PRO A 345 12.14 29.70 -12.70
C PRO A 345 13.08 28.51 -12.90
N ILE A 346 12.90 27.80 -14.01
CA ILE A 346 13.72 26.68 -14.48
C ILE A 346 14.94 27.24 -15.24
N ALA A 347 16.14 26.72 -14.94
CA ALA A 347 17.37 27.05 -15.65
C ALA A 347 17.44 26.35 -17.03
N PRO A 348 18.03 26.98 -18.08
CA PRO A 348 18.10 26.38 -19.40
C PRO A 348 19.27 25.39 -19.50
N LEU A 349 19.00 24.21 -20.07
CA LEU A 349 20.03 23.26 -20.49
C LEU A 349 20.38 23.52 -21.96
N SER A 350 21.58 24.04 -22.20
CA SER A 350 22.19 24.09 -23.52
C SER A 350 22.91 22.78 -23.84
N ALA A 351 22.58 22.23 -25.00
CA ALA A 351 23.38 21.38 -25.89
C ALA A 351 24.00 20.08 -25.35
N LEU A 352 23.51 18.95 -25.84
CA LEU A 352 24.34 17.76 -26.05
C LEU A 352 24.23 17.31 -27.52
N SER A 353 25.38 17.42 -28.17
CA SER A 353 25.74 16.87 -29.47
C SER A 353 25.85 15.34 -29.42
N SER A 354 25.85 14.71 -30.61
CA SER A 354 25.91 13.28 -30.95
C SER A 354 26.76 12.40 -30.03
N ALA A 355 26.19 11.97 -28.91
CA ALA A 355 26.78 10.98 -28.02
C ALA A 355 26.10 9.62 -28.24
N ILE A 356 26.90 8.56 -28.22
CA ILE A 356 26.47 7.17 -28.12
C ILE A 356 25.31 7.08 -27.13
N LEU A 357 24.16 6.53 -27.56
CA LEU A 357 22.98 6.42 -26.71
C LEU A 357 23.39 5.71 -25.41
N PRO A 358 23.05 6.28 -24.23
CA PRO A 358 23.39 5.66 -22.97
C PRO A 358 22.78 4.25 -22.90
N PRO A 359 23.50 3.27 -22.32
CA PRO A 359 23.03 1.90 -22.24
C PRO A 359 21.70 1.84 -21.47
N ILE A 360 20.75 1.08 -22.02
CA ILE A 360 19.41 0.89 -21.44
C ILE A 360 19.54 -0.13 -20.33
N ARG A 361 19.56 0.31 -19.07
CA ARG A 361 19.70 -0.56 -17.90
C ARG A 361 18.35 -0.99 -17.34
N LYS A 362 17.32 -0.17 -17.49
CA LYS A 362 15.95 -0.47 -17.03
C LYS A 362 14.89 0.00 -18.01
N ILE A 363 13.91 -0.86 -18.26
CA ILE A 363 12.71 -0.55 -19.05
C ILE A 363 11.47 -0.66 -18.17
N HIS A 364 10.64 0.37 -18.21
CA HIS A 364 9.34 0.37 -17.57
C HIS A 364 8.23 0.23 -18.61
N PHE A 365 7.48 -0.87 -18.54
CA PHE A 365 6.31 -1.10 -19.39
C PHE A 365 5.04 -0.63 -18.68
N VAL A 366 4.29 0.23 -19.36
CA VAL A 366 2.95 0.66 -18.98
C VAL A 366 2.00 0.10 -20.03
N GLY A 367 1.26 -0.94 -19.67
CA GLY A 367 0.31 -1.50 -20.64
C GLY A 367 -0.80 -2.37 -20.07
N ASP A 368 -1.46 -3.11 -20.95
CA ASP A 368 -2.65 -3.90 -20.60
C ASP A 368 -2.37 -5.41 -20.66
N SER A 369 -3.39 -6.23 -20.95
CA SER A 369 -3.25 -7.68 -21.04
C SER A 369 -2.26 -8.14 -22.11
N ILE A 370 -1.99 -7.32 -23.14
CA ILE A 370 -0.97 -7.63 -24.15
C ILE A 370 0.42 -7.57 -23.54
N THR A 371 0.68 -6.62 -22.64
CA THR A 371 1.94 -6.53 -21.89
C THR A 371 2.05 -7.59 -20.80
N PHE A 372 1.01 -7.79 -19.99
CA PHE A 372 1.01 -8.79 -18.90
C PHE A 372 -0.39 -9.09 -18.38
N HIS A 373 -0.64 -10.37 -18.09
CA HIS A 373 -1.82 -10.81 -17.35
C HIS A 373 -1.49 -11.96 -16.40
N ALA A 374 -1.95 -11.87 -15.15
CA ALA A 374 -1.87 -12.97 -14.17
C ALA A 374 -2.83 -14.12 -14.54
N PRO A 375 -2.71 -15.34 -13.97
CA PRO A 375 -3.64 -16.42 -14.24
C PRO A 375 -5.09 -16.00 -14.00
N TYR A 376 -5.99 -16.42 -14.89
CA TYR A 376 -7.40 -16.10 -14.81
C TYR A 376 -8.25 -17.22 -15.42
N ASP A 377 -8.80 -18.06 -14.54
CA ASP A 377 -9.51 -19.29 -14.88
C ASP A 377 -10.67 -19.08 -15.84
N LYS A 378 -11.36 -17.93 -15.74
CA LYS A 378 -12.49 -17.60 -16.63
C LYS A 378 -12.10 -17.45 -18.09
N LEU A 379 -10.82 -17.21 -18.38
CA LEU A 379 -10.28 -17.15 -19.73
C LEU A 379 -9.43 -18.37 -20.08
N ASN A 380 -9.39 -19.39 -19.21
CA ASN A 380 -8.46 -20.51 -19.29
C ASN A 380 -7.00 -20.05 -19.49
N TRP A 381 -6.63 -18.93 -18.85
CA TRP A 381 -5.30 -18.35 -18.96
C TRP A 381 -4.50 -18.68 -17.70
N THR A 382 -3.36 -19.35 -17.85
CA THR A 382 -2.49 -19.77 -16.75
C THR A 382 -1.12 -19.08 -16.75
N GLY A 383 -0.83 -18.29 -17.79
CA GLY A 383 0.43 -17.59 -17.93
C GLY A 383 0.58 -16.41 -16.96
N ARG A 384 1.83 -16.02 -16.73
CA ARG A 384 2.24 -14.81 -15.98
C ARG A 384 3.10 -13.92 -16.87
N TRP A 385 2.59 -13.61 -18.06
CA TRP A 385 3.27 -12.85 -19.10
C TRP A 385 2.22 -12.26 -20.06
N GLY A 386 2.64 -11.62 -21.16
CA GLY A 386 1.73 -11.09 -22.17
C GLY A 386 0.73 -12.12 -22.71
N MET A 387 -0.57 -11.80 -22.65
CA MET A 387 -1.63 -12.74 -22.97
C MET A 387 -1.53 -13.25 -24.41
N ALA A 388 -1.70 -14.56 -24.58
CA ALA A 388 -1.55 -15.33 -25.82
C ALA A 388 -0.13 -15.56 -26.36
N ALA A 389 0.92 -15.06 -25.69
CA ALA A 389 2.25 -15.63 -25.89
C ALA A 389 2.30 -17.03 -25.28
N THR A 390 3.04 -17.95 -25.90
CA THR A 390 3.13 -19.34 -25.42
C THR A 390 4.03 -19.51 -24.19
N SER A 391 4.91 -18.55 -23.94
CA SER A 391 5.78 -18.50 -22.75
C SER A 391 6.20 -17.07 -22.43
N GLU A 392 6.74 -16.85 -21.24
CA GLU A 392 7.32 -15.56 -20.82
C GLU A 392 8.38 -15.06 -21.80
N ALA A 393 9.29 -15.95 -22.24
CA ALA A 393 10.32 -15.62 -23.23
C ALA A 393 9.75 -15.20 -24.59
N ASN A 394 8.48 -15.51 -24.87
CA ASN A 394 7.81 -15.19 -26.13
C ASN A 394 6.95 -13.93 -26.06
N ASP A 395 6.77 -13.30 -24.90
CA ASP A 395 6.06 -12.02 -24.81
C ASP A 395 6.94 -10.84 -25.27
N TYR A 396 6.31 -9.73 -25.66
CA TYR A 396 7.06 -8.62 -26.24
C TYR A 396 7.98 -7.90 -25.23
N PRO A 397 7.66 -7.78 -23.92
CA PRO A 397 8.62 -7.24 -22.95
C PRO A 397 9.94 -8.00 -22.90
N HIS A 398 9.89 -9.34 -22.84
CA HIS A 398 11.09 -10.18 -22.76
C HIS A 398 11.83 -10.28 -24.10
N ARG A 399 11.10 -10.32 -25.22
CA ARG A 399 11.70 -10.24 -26.57
C ARG A 399 12.42 -8.91 -26.80
N LEU A 400 11.85 -7.79 -26.35
CA LEU A 400 12.51 -6.49 -26.43
C LEU A 400 13.77 -6.45 -25.58
N ALA A 401 13.72 -7.02 -24.37
CA ALA A 401 14.89 -7.16 -23.50
C ALA A 401 16.01 -7.96 -24.17
N ALA A 402 15.67 -9.05 -24.86
CA ALA A 402 16.62 -9.87 -25.61
C ALA A 402 17.25 -9.12 -26.80
N LEU A 403 16.45 -8.36 -27.56
CA LEU A 403 16.97 -7.50 -28.65
C LEU A 403 17.95 -6.44 -28.14
N ILE A 404 17.63 -5.82 -26.99
CA ILE A 404 18.51 -4.84 -26.35
C ILE A 404 19.77 -5.52 -25.82
N ALA A 405 19.65 -6.68 -25.16
CA ALA A 405 20.79 -7.46 -24.68
C ALA A 405 21.75 -7.83 -25.81
N ALA A 406 21.23 -8.28 -26.95
CA ALA A 406 22.02 -8.58 -28.14
C ALA A 406 22.72 -7.34 -28.73
N HIS A 407 22.14 -6.15 -28.56
CA HIS A 407 22.69 -4.90 -29.09
C HIS A 407 23.75 -4.26 -28.20
N GLN A 408 23.57 -4.28 -26.88
CA GLN A 408 24.44 -3.59 -25.93
C GLN A 408 25.25 -4.53 -25.01
N GLY A 409 25.07 -5.85 -25.13
CA GLY A 409 25.81 -6.87 -24.39
C GLY A 409 25.27 -7.19 -22.98
N ALA A 410 24.20 -6.52 -22.53
CA ALA A 410 23.59 -6.76 -21.22
C ALA A 410 22.06 -6.58 -21.28
N ALA A 411 21.33 -7.49 -20.64
CA ALA A 411 19.88 -7.41 -20.56
C ALA A 411 19.43 -6.29 -19.60
N PRO A 412 18.43 -5.48 -20.00
CA PRO A 412 17.85 -4.50 -19.10
C PRO A 412 16.96 -5.17 -18.04
N GLU A 413 16.88 -4.55 -16.86
CA GLU A 413 15.84 -4.87 -15.88
C GLU A 413 14.46 -4.46 -16.43
N LEU A 414 13.45 -5.32 -16.26
CA LEU A 414 12.08 -5.05 -16.70
C LEU A 414 11.19 -4.76 -15.50
N VAL A 415 10.51 -3.61 -15.54
CA VAL A 415 9.44 -3.28 -14.60
C VAL A 415 8.13 -3.25 -15.35
N ILE A 416 7.23 -4.17 -15.04
CA ILE A 416 5.97 -4.35 -15.77
C ILE A 416 4.80 -3.83 -14.93
N ASN A 417 4.27 -2.68 -15.32
CA ASN A 417 3.04 -2.10 -14.77
C ASN A 417 1.89 -2.36 -15.74
N ALA A 418 1.48 -3.63 -15.82
CA ALA A 418 0.42 -4.07 -16.71
C ALA A 418 -0.57 -5.03 -16.04
N THR A 419 -1.82 -4.98 -16.48
CA THR A 419 -2.93 -5.76 -15.89
C THR A 419 -3.99 -6.04 -16.94
N GLY A 420 -4.73 -7.14 -16.76
CA GLY A 420 -5.91 -7.46 -17.56
C GLY A 420 -6.93 -6.34 -17.66
N GLY A 421 -7.35 -6.01 -18.89
CA GLY A 421 -8.36 -5.00 -19.14
C GLY A 421 -7.95 -3.57 -18.76
N GLY A 422 -6.65 -3.28 -18.68
CA GLY A 422 -6.14 -1.95 -18.33
C GLY A 422 -6.66 -0.86 -19.26
N THR A 423 -7.20 0.22 -18.69
CA THR A 423 -7.68 1.42 -19.40
C THR A 423 -6.82 2.64 -19.03
N LEU A 424 -6.79 3.68 -19.87
CA LEU A 424 -6.06 4.92 -19.58
C LEU A 424 -6.48 5.56 -18.25
N PRO A 425 -7.78 5.69 -17.90
CA PRO A 425 -8.18 6.19 -16.59
C PRO A 425 -7.67 5.33 -15.43
N ALA A 426 -7.68 4.01 -15.57
CA ALA A 426 -7.19 3.11 -14.53
C ALA A 426 -5.67 3.20 -14.34
N LYS A 427 -4.92 3.50 -15.40
CA LYS A 427 -3.48 3.78 -15.33
C LYS A 427 -3.20 5.14 -14.69
N LEU A 428 -3.91 6.18 -15.12
CA LEU A 428 -3.78 7.53 -14.55
C LEU A 428 -4.17 7.57 -13.08
N ALA A 429 -5.18 6.81 -12.66
CA ALA A 429 -5.54 6.66 -11.23
C ALA A 429 -4.42 5.99 -10.40
N LYS A 430 -3.45 5.34 -11.05
CA LYS A 430 -2.25 4.75 -10.45
C LYS A 430 -0.99 5.52 -10.84
N ALA A 431 -1.12 6.83 -11.10
CA ALA A 431 -0.04 7.71 -11.55
C ALA A 431 1.26 7.51 -10.76
N GLU A 432 1.17 7.40 -9.43
CA GLU A 432 2.32 7.20 -8.54
C GLU A 432 3.09 5.89 -8.81
N ALA A 433 2.39 4.80 -9.12
CA ALA A 433 3.02 3.53 -9.48
C ALA A 433 3.71 3.60 -10.86
N LEU A 434 3.28 4.53 -11.72
CA LEU A 434 3.89 4.78 -13.01
C LEU A 434 5.10 5.72 -12.89
N THR A 435 5.01 6.77 -12.07
CA THR A 435 6.05 7.80 -11.94
C THR A 435 7.15 7.47 -10.92
N SER A 436 6.97 6.43 -10.12
CA SER A 436 7.98 5.99 -9.14
C SER A 436 9.08 5.12 -9.77
N VAL A 437 8.87 4.64 -10.99
CA VAL A 437 9.82 3.76 -11.69
C VAL A 437 10.85 4.58 -12.44
N LYS A 438 12.06 4.70 -11.90
CA LYS A 438 13.19 5.29 -12.62
C LYS A 438 13.71 4.33 -13.68
N ALA A 439 13.31 4.53 -14.94
CA ALA A 439 13.76 3.75 -16.08
C ALA A 439 14.46 4.60 -17.14
N ASP A 440 15.35 3.99 -17.92
CA ASP A 440 15.99 4.64 -19.07
C ASP A 440 15.03 4.72 -20.26
N VAL A 441 14.12 3.73 -20.36
CA VAL A 441 13.09 3.64 -21.39
C VAL A 441 11.74 3.38 -20.73
N ILE A 442 10.70 4.06 -21.20
CA ILE A 442 9.31 3.80 -20.82
C ILE A 442 8.53 3.43 -22.07
N VAL A 443 7.90 2.26 -22.06
CA VAL A 443 7.07 1.76 -23.18
C VAL A 443 5.60 1.87 -22.79
N ILE A 444 4.81 2.59 -23.57
CA ILE A 444 3.37 2.75 -23.38
C ILE A 444 2.64 1.95 -24.46
N GLN A 445 2.02 0.84 -24.07
CA GLN A 445 1.11 0.05 -24.91
C GLN A 445 -0.28 0.11 -24.30
N MET A 446 -1.14 0.99 -24.80
CA MET A 446 -2.46 1.25 -24.23
C MET A 446 -3.46 1.64 -25.33
N GLY A 447 -4.73 1.40 -25.06
CA GLY A 447 -5.85 1.93 -25.86
C GLY A 447 -6.82 0.88 -26.37
N GLU A 448 -6.60 -0.40 -26.13
CA GLU A 448 -7.46 -1.49 -26.58
C GLU A 448 -8.77 -1.52 -25.77
N ASN A 449 -8.68 -1.28 -24.45
CA ASN A 449 -9.80 -1.43 -23.51
C ASN A 449 -10.61 -0.16 -23.28
N ASP A 450 -10.17 1.00 -23.78
CA ASP A 450 -10.83 2.30 -23.62
C ASP A 450 -12.09 2.46 -24.50
N ASN A 451 -12.94 1.44 -24.58
CA ASN A 451 -14.12 1.37 -25.46
C ASN A 451 -15.19 2.43 -25.15
N LYS A 452 -15.21 2.96 -23.92
CA LYS A 452 -16.22 3.91 -23.44
C LYS A 452 -15.82 5.38 -23.60
N VAL A 453 -14.66 5.63 -24.19
CA VAL A 453 -14.11 6.97 -24.40
C VAL A 453 -14.11 7.26 -25.90
N ASP A 454 -14.67 8.41 -26.28
CA ASP A 454 -14.62 8.91 -27.64
C ASP A 454 -13.18 9.33 -28.03
N ILE A 455 -12.96 9.72 -29.28
CA ILE A 455 -11.61 10.03 -29.74
C ILE A 455 -10.99 11.25 -29.05
N ALA A 456 -11.81 12.26 -28.71
CA ALA A 456 -11.35 13.45 -28.02
C ALA A 456 -10.93 13.15 -26.57
N GLY A 457 -11.75 12.40 -25.84
CA GLY A 457 -11.43 11.95 -24.48
C GLY A 457 -10.24 10.99 -24.47
N PHE A 458 -10.11 10.12 -25.48
CA PHE A 458 -8.97 9.22 -25.62
C PHE A 458 -7.67 10.01 -25.79
N LYS A 459 -7.65 10.97 -26.71
CA LYS A 459 -6.49 11.84 -26.94
C LYS A 459 -6.09 12.57 -25.65
N LYS A 460 -7.06 13.16 -24.95
CA LYS A 460 -6.80 13.87 -23.68
C LYS A 460 -6.17 12.95 -22.62
N LEU A 461 -6.74 11.78 -22.37
CA LEU A 461 -6.24 10.85 -21.34
C LEU A 461 -4.88 10.25 -21.72
N TYR A 462 -4.65 9.97 -23.01
CA TYR A 462 -3.36 9.47 -23.48
C TYR A 462 -2.29 10.56 -23.34
N GLU A 463 -2.62 11.82 -23.66
CA GLU A 463 -1.73 12.95 -23.48
C GLU A 463 -1.41 13.18 -21.99
N GLU A 464 -2.40 13.12 -21.10
CA GLU A 464 -2.19 13.19 -19.66
C GLU A 464 -1.20 12.11 -19.18
N LEU A 465 -1.27 10.89 -19.72
CA LEU A 465 -0.35 9.81 -19.37
C LEU A 465 1.07 10.09 -19.87
N VAL A 466 1.23 10.56 -21.11
CA VAL A 466 2.53 10.93 -21.67
C VAL A 466 3.16 12.10 -20.90
N VAL A 467 2.38 13.13 -20.60
CA VAL A 467 2.83 14.30 -19.82
C VAL A 467 3.24 13.86 -18.42
N LEU A 468 2.42 13.08 -17.73
CA LEU A 468 2.73 12.55 -16.41
C LEU A 468 4.09 11.85 -16.38
N LEU A 469 4.32 10.92 -17.32
CA LEU A 469 5.56 10.15 -17.40
C LEU A 469 6.75 11.02 -17.83
N ARG A 470 6.57 11.95 -18.77
CA ARG A 470 7.61 12.87 -19.22
C ARG A 470 8.03 13.84 -18.12
N THR A 471 7.08 14.37 -17.34
CA THR A 471 7.35 15.26 -16.22
C THR A 471 8.08 14.54 -15.10
N ALA A 472 7.67 13.33 -14.75
CA ALA A 472 8.35 12.54 -13.72
C ALA A 472 9.73 12.04 -14.16
N HIS A 473 9.90 11.76 -15.46
CA HIS A 473 11.10 11.17 -16.02
C HIS A 473 11.62 11.96 -17.22
N PRO A 474 12.14 13.19 -17.00
CA PRO A 474 12.53 14.09 -18.09
C PRO A 474 13.64 13.52 -18.97
N GLN A 475 14.47 12.63 -18.43
CA GLN A 475 15.60 12.00 -19.12
C GLN A 475 15.26 10.64 -19.74
N ALA A 476 14.10 10.05 -19.43
CA ALA A 476 13.73 8.75 -19.96
C ALA A 476 13.30 8.85 -21.43
N ARG A 477 13.58 7.81 -22.21
CA ARG A 477 13.12 7.69 -23.58
C ARG A 477 11.73 7.04 -23.58
N ILE A 478 10.69 7.81 -23.86
CA ILE A 478 9.32 7.32 -23.87
C ILE A 478 8.98 6.85 -25.29
N VAL A 479 8.44 5.64 -25.42
CA VAL A 479 7.98 5.04 -26.68
C VAL A 479 6.51 4.66 -26.55
N CYS A 480 5.67 5.23 -27.39
CA CYS A 480 4.25 4.86 -27.48
C CYS A 480 4.04 3.92 -28.67
N THR A 481 3.21 2.88 -28.53
CA THR A 481 2.91 1.98 -29.64
C THR A 481 1.58 2.32 -30.33
N SER A 482 1.38 1.88 -31.58
CA SER A 482 0.02 1.76 -32.13
C SER A 482 -0.86 0.84 -31.27
N VAL A 483 -2.18 0.95 -31.42
CA VAL A 483 -3.17 0.09 -30.74
C VAL A 483 -3.33 -1.23 -31.49
N TRP A 484 -3.26 -2.38 -30.80
CA TRP A 484 -3.30 -3.72 -31.42
C TRP A 484 -4.59 -4.00 -32.20
N ARG A 485 -5.70 -3.47 -31.71
CA ARG A 485 -6.99 -3.47 -32.42
C ARG A 485 -7.27 -2.03 -32.87
N PRO A 486 -6.83 -1.65 -34.09
CA PRO A 486 -6.95 -0.27 -34.54
C PRO A 486 -8.39 0.21 -34.48
N LYS A 487 -8.57 1.40 -33.92
CA LYS A 487 -9.82 2.13 -33.96
C LYS A 487 -9.62 3.46 -34.67
N PRO A 488 -10.64 3.95 -35.41
CA PRO A 488 -10.54 5.20 -36.14
C PRO A 488 -9.97 6.33 -35.27
N GLY A 489 -8.90 6.97 -35.75
CA GLY A 489 -8.26 8.14 -35.14
C GLY A 489 -7.33 7.89 -33.95
N ARG A 490 -7.28 6.69 -33.34
CA ARG A 490 -6.46 6.48 -32.12
C ARG A 490 -4.96 6.56 -32.39
N ASP A 491 -4.47 5.86 -33.41
CA ASP A 491 -3.05 5.92 -33.77
C ASP A 491 -2.64 7.34 -34.21
N ASP A 492 -3.52 8.07 -34.90
CA ASP A 492 -3.25 9.45 -35.31
C ASP A 492 -3.15 10.39 -34.11
N ALA A 493 -4.03 10.22 -33.12
CA ALA A 493 -3.96 10.94 -31.86
C ALA A 493 -2.66 10.65 -31.10
N ILE A 494 -2.24 9.37 -31.02
CA ILE A 494 -0.97 8.99 -30.37
C ILE A 494 0.22 9.60 -31.12
N ARG A 495 0.26 9.52 -32.46
CA ARG A 495 1.32 10.14 -33.27
C ARG A 495 1.41 11.65 -33.06
N GLU A 496 0.27 12.33 -32.98
CA GLU A 496 0.21 13.76 -32.70
C GLU A 496 0.80 14.09 -31.33
N ILE A 497 0.40 13.36 -30.27
CA ILE A 497 0.94 13.51 -28.91
C ILE A 497 2.44 13.23 -28.89
N CYS A 498 2.89 12.17 -29.57
CA CYS A 498 4.31 11.83 -29.68
C CYS A 498 5.14 12.98 -30.27
N ARG A 499 4.66 13.59 -31.35
CA ARG A 499 5.30 14.75 -31.98
C ARG A 499 5.27 15.98 -31.06
N GLN A 500 4.15 16.27 -30.42
CA GLN A 500 3.99 17.42 -29.51
C GLN A 500 4.94 17.35 -28.30
N HIS A 501 5.07 16.16 -27.70
CA HIS A 501 5.85 15.96 -26.47
C HIS A 501 7.26 15.40 -26.72
N ARG A 502 7.68 15.33 -27.99
CA ARG A 502 8.99 14.81 -28.44
C ARG A 502 9.28 13.44 -27.80
N VAL A 503 8.31 12.54 -27.91
CA VAL A 503 8.46 11.13 -27.52
C VAL A 503 8.37 10.25 -28.77
N LEU A 504 8.89 9.02 -28.68
CA LEU A 504 8.99 8.11 -29.81
C LEU A 504 7.64 7.43 -30.07
N PHE A 505 7.37 7.12 -31.34
CA PHE A 505 6.22 6.31 -31.75
C PHE A 505 6.69 5.05 -32.45
N ALA A 506 6.23 3.89 -31.99
CA ALA A 506 6.47 2.58 -32.57
C ALA A 506 5.22 2.10 -33.32
N ASP A 507 5.27 2.16 -34.64
CA ASP A 507 4.15 1.77 -35.50
C ASP A 507 4.06 0.24 -35.62
N ILE A 508 3.00 -0.35 -35.07
CA ILE A 508 2.71 -1.80 -35.16
C ILE A 508 1.54 -2.11 -36.09
N SER A 509 1.07 -1.15 -36.89
CA SER A 509 -0.11 -1.31 -37.77
C SER A 509 0.03 -2.45 -38.77
N LYS A 510 1.22 -2.63 -39.37
CA LYS A 510 1.49 -3.77 -40.27
C LYS A 510 1.47 -5.11 -39.55
N VAL A 511 1.95 -5.15 -38.30
CA VAL A 511 1.97 -6.36 -37.47
C VAL A 511 0.55 -6.75 -37.06
N SER A 512 -0.25 -5.78 -36.61
CA SER A 512 -1.62 -6.00 -36.14
C SER A 512 -2.65 -6.28 -37.26
N ALA A 513 -2.39 -5.80 -38.46
CA ALA A 513 -3.20 -6.08 -39.64
C ALA A 513 -3.06 -7.53 -40.14
N ASN A 514 -1.92 -8.19 -39.87
CA ASN A 514 -1.72 -9.58 -40.25
C ASN A 514 -2.46 -10.51 -39.30
N VAL A 515 -3.52 -11.16 -39.80
CA VAL A 515 -4.33 -12.10 -39.01
C VAL A 515 -3.55 -13.31 -38.50
N ALA A 516 -2.45 -13.69 -39.18
CA ALA A 516 -1.57 -14.77 -38.73
C ALA A 516 -0.79 -14.43 -37.45
N ASN A 517 -0.74 -13.15 -37.06
CA ASN A 517 -0.12 -12.69 -35.82
C ASN A 517 -1.08 -12.70 -34.63
N ARG A 518 -2.30 -13.20 -34.79
CA ARG A 518 -3.30 -13.32 -33.72
C ARG A 518 -3.37 -14.74 -33.19
N ALA A 519 -3.75 -14.88 -31.93
CA ALA A 519 -4.00 -16.17 -31.31
C ALA A 519 -5.13 -16.94 -32.03
N THR A 520 -5.08 -18.27 -31.99
CA THR A 520 -6.04 -19.13 -32.71
C THR A 520 -7.36 -19.25 -31.94
N THR A 521 -8.42 -19.67 -32.65
CA THR A 521 -9.77 -19.86 -32.10
C THR A 521 -9.90 -21.04 -31.13
N GLU A 522 -8.87 -21.86 -30.98
CA GLU A 522 -8.80 -22.94 -29.97
C GLU A 522 -8.52 -22.38 -28.56
N THR A 523 -8.16 -21.10 -28.47
CA THR A 523 -8.07 -20.37 -27.20
C THR A 523 -9.41 -19.73 -26.85
N HIS A 524 -9.65 -19.49 -25.56
CA HIS A 524 -10.86 -18.82 -25.10
C HIS A 524 -11.09 -17.50 -25.88
N PRO A 525 -12.32 -17.12 -26.28
CA PRO A 525 -12.56 -15.94 -27.13
C PRO A 525 -12.00 -14.63 -26.59
N GLY A 526 -11.92 -14.49 -25.26
CA GLY A 526 -11.28 -13.35 -24.59
C GLY A 526 -9.75 -13.28 -24.75
N VAL A 527 -9.10 -14.38 -25.17
CA VAL A 527 -7.66 -14.51 -25.42
C VAL A 527 -7.37 -14.48 -26.93
N ALA A 528 -8.22 -15.11 -27.75
CA ALA A 528 -8.03 -15.34 -29.19
C ALA A 528 -7.72 -14.10 -30.06
N TRP A 529 -7.96 -12.89 -29.54
CA TRP A 529 -7.67 -11.67 -30.27
C TRP A 529 -6.31 -11.06 -30.01
N HIS A 530 -5.61 -11.50 -28.96
CA HIS A 530 -4.30 -11.01 -28.57
C HIS A 530 -3.23 -11.42 -29.59
N PRO A 531 -2.06 -10.74 -29.61
CA PRO A 531 -0.94 -11.16 -30.43
C PRO A 531 -0.43 -12.54 -29.98
N ASN A 532 -0.26 -13.45 -30.93
CA ASN A 532 0.49 -14.68 -30.69
C ASN A 532 2.01 -14.39 -30.68
N ASP A 533 2.85 -15.41 -30.58
CA ASP A 533 4.31 -15.25 -30.54
C ASP A 533 4.88 -14.40 -31.71
N ALA A 534 4.33 -14.52 -32.92
CA ALA A 534 4.75 -13.72 -34.07
C ALA A 534 4.28 -12.25 -33.96
N GLY A 535 3.10 -12.01 -33.39
CA GLY A 535 2.63 -10.67 -33.05
C GLY A 535 3.45 -10.01 -31.95
N MET A 536 3.83 -10.76 -30.91
CA MET A 536 4.68 -10.30 -29.81
C MET A 536 6.09 -9.95 -30.29
N GLU A 537 6.66 -10.76 -31.18
CA GLU A 537 7.93 -10.45 -31.86
C GLU A 537 7.82 -9.15 -32.68
N GLY A 538 6.73 -8.98 -33.43
CA GLY A 538 6.49 -7.75 -34.18
C GLY A 538 6.40 -6.50 -33.29
N TYR A 539 5.79 -6.60 -32.11
CA TYR A 539 5.79 -5.53 -31.10
C TYR A 539 7.21 -5.18 -30.65
N ALA A 540 7.99 -6.19 -30.24
CA ALA A 540 9.35 -6.00 -29.75
C ALA A 540 10.24 -5.35 -30.82
N GLN A 541 10.18 -5.83 -32.06
CA GLN A 541 10.98 -5.31 -33.17
C GLN A 541 10.61 -3.86 -33.54
N ALA A 542 9.33 -3.50 -33.52
CA ALA A 542 8.89 -2.13 -33.80
C ALA A 542 9.40 -1.16 -32.72
N ILE A 543 9.26 -1.52 -31.44
CA ILE A 543 9.75 -0.71 -30.32
C ILE A 543 11.27 -0.57 -30.38
N PHE A 544 11.98 -1.67 -30.60
CA PHE A 544 13.44 -1.67 -30.71
C PHE A 544 13.93 -0.80 -31.87
N THR A 545 13.24 -0.85 -33.01
CA THR A 545 13.55 0.01 -34.17
C THR A 545 13.38 1.49 -33.81
N ALA A 546 12.26 1.87 -33.18
CA ALA A 546 12.03 3.24 -32.71
C ALA A 546 13.11 3.70 -31.71
N LEU A 547 13.59 2.79 -30.86
CA LEU A 547 14.70 3.05 -29.92
C LEU A 547 16.08 3.17 -30.60
N LYS A 548 16.27 2.66 -31.82
CA LYS A 548 17.55 2.82 -32.53
C LYS A 548 17.62 4.11 -33.35
N SER A 549 16.48 4.63 -33.79
CA SER A 549 16.40 5.79 -34.69
C SER A 549 16.57 7.16 -34.01
N GLY A 550 17.23 7.24 -32.84
CA GLY A 550 17.26 8.42 -31.94
C GLY A 550 17.34 9.79 -32.64
N ASP A 551 16.38 10.66 -32.31
CA ASP A 551 16.21 12.09 -32.69
C ASP A 551 16.28 12.50 -34.18
N ALA A 552 16.46 11.57 -35.12
CA ALA A 552 16.54 11.89 -36.55
C ALA A 552 15.21 11.81 -37.33
N ALA A 553 14.06 11.63 -36.64
CA ALA A 553 12.77 11.49 -37.32
C ALA A 553 11.61 12.08 -36.52
N ILE A 554 11.62 13.40 -36.32
CA ILE A 554 10.37 14.16 -36.29
C ILE A 554 10.44 15.04 -37.54
N PRO A 555 9.85 14.64 -38.68
CA PRO A 555 9.64 15.57 -39.78
C PRO A 555 8.85 16.77 -39.24
N GLU A 556 9.29 17.97 -39.60
CA GLU A 556 8.62 19.25 -39.25
C GLU A 556 7.11 19.23 -39.50
#